data_AF-A0A1Y0IK28-F1
#
_entry.id   AF-A0A1Y0IK28-F1
#
_cell.length_a   1.000
_cell.length_b   1.000
_cell.length_c   1.000
_cell.angle_alpha   90.00
_cell.angle_beta   90.00
_cell.angle_gamma   90.00
#
_symmetry.space_group_name_H-M   'P 1'
#
loop_
_entity.id
_entity.type
_entity.pdbx_description
1 polymer ?
#
loop_
_entity_poly.entity_id
_entity_poly.type
_entity_poly.pdbx_seq_one_letter_code
_entity_poly.pdbx_strand_id
1 'polypeptide(L)'
;MVHTTLEYQNDPWLKNLESYLKQHHPQFNSTVALVSDLSNASGFFSRDIRLAQNFPVYESFRVEPVNRDAFDKTQMFNVMVHQISNTFLHPQWSGLSKGAYFRPEVRYHYIKLILECLRTQFRSAEDGVIGYYSVYHKRHDPRLAHILDPETIATLTEARELFGTVEIPELDIIRILKSSMLVHLGFEGTEVSTEEMLERLNQRSLESQHILPSYRYALLCLMFSLGEEREGQQAYLQLFSTILRRMDTTHLIAVKDDLHILTDNTWSEHLTLHNDAFRELLKTVILLRRDYVRQWRRQVTGEDKIPDLYNDLLPAKG
;
A
#
# COMPACT_ATOMS: atom_id res chain seq x y z
N MET A 1 -15.98 -16.04 28.12
CA MET A 1 -14.69 -16.29 28.79
C MET A 1 -13.65 -15.47 28.04
N VAL A 2 -12.77 -14.75 28.73
CA VAL A 2 -11.75 -13.89 28.11
C VAL A 2 -10.53 -14.75 27.85
N HIS A 3 -10.03 -14.80 26.60
CA HIS A 3 -8.80 -15.53 26.26
C HIS A 3 -7.70 -14.55 25.84
N THR A 4 -6.53 -14.69 26.46
CA THR A 4 -5.26 -14.03 26.14
C THR A 4 -4.57 -14.75 24.96
N THR A 5 -3.53 -14.12 24.37
CA THR A 5 -2.76 -14.64 23.22
C THR A 5 -2.20 -16.05 23.44
N LEU A 6 -1.89 -16.42 24.70
CA LEU A 6 -1.42 -17.74 25.11
C LEU A 6 -2.54 -18.77 25.30
N GLU A 7 -3.76 -18.32 25.56
CA GLU A 7 -4.93 -19.20 25.73
C GLU A 7 -5.52 -19.61 24.36
N TYR A 8 -5.37 -18.77 23.33
CA TYR A 8 -5.77 -19.06 21.94
C TYR A 8 -5.01 -20.24 21.33
N GLN A 9 -3.69 -20.34 21.59
CA GLN A 9 -2.87 -21.46 21.13
C GLN A 9 -3.28 -22.81 21.74
N ASN A 10 -4.17 -22.83 22.73
CA ASN A 10 -4.66 -24.03 23.38
C ASN A 10 -6.15 -24.28 23.17
N ASP A 11 -6.86 -23.41 22.44
CA ASP A 11 -8.29 -23.58 22.13
C ASP A 11 -8.47 -24.63 21.01
N PRO A 12 -9.05 -25.81 21.31
CA PRO A 12 -9.22 -26.87 20.33
C PRO A 12 -10.22 -26.51 19.23
N TRP A 13 -11.23 -25.68 19.52
CA TRP A 13 -12.23 -25.26 18.53
C TRP A 13 -11.60 -24.33 17.49
N LEU A 14 -10.77 -23.37 17.92
CA LEU A 14 -10.07 -22.47 17.01
C LEU A 14 -9.02 -23.19 16.16
N LYS A 15 -8.28 -24.15 16.73
CA LYS A 15 -7.36 -25.02 15.95
C LYS A 15 -8.09 -25.89 14.94
N ASN A 16 -9.27 -26.40 15.30
CA ASN A 16 -10.09 -27.20 14.40
C ASN A 16 -10.71 -26.34 13.30
N LEU A 17 -11.15 -25.12 13.61
CA LEU A 17 -11.62 -24.14 12.62
C LEU A 17 -10.48 -23.75 11.67
N GLU A 18 -9.30 -23.47 12.20
CA GLU A 18 -8.09 -23.19 11.41
C GLU A 18 -7.76 -24.37 10.47
N SER A 19 -7.76 -25.60 10.99
CA SER A 19 -7.49 -26.80 10.20
C SER A 19 -8.56 -27.05 9.14
N TYR A 20 -9.84 -26.88 9.49
CA TYR A 20 -10.98 -27.02 8.59
C TYR A 20 -10.93 -25.99 7.47
N LEU A 21 -10.71 -24.71 7.81
CA LEU A 21 -10.56 -23.64 6.82
C LEU A 21 -9.33 -23.91 5.95
N LYS A 22 -8.21 -24.37 6.52
CA LYS A 22 -7.02 -24.74 5.73
C LYS A 22 -7.25 -25.87 4.75
N GLN A 23 -8.04 -26.86 5.14
CA GLN A 23 -8.29 -28.06 4.36
C GLN A 23 -9.37 -27.86 3.29
N HIS A 24 -10.46 -27.17 3.63
CA HIS A 24 -11.65 -27.06 2.78
C HIS A 24 -11.79 -25.71 2.09
N HIS A 25 -11.10 -24.69 2.61
CA HIS A 25 -11.12 -23.34 2.06
C HIS A 25 -9.71 -22.73 2.06
N PRO A 26 -8.74 -23.35 1.36
CA PRO A 26 -7.33 -22.93 1.37
C PRO A 26 -7.11 -21.46 0.98
N GLN A 27 -8.06 -20.83 0.28
CA GLN A 27 -8.10 -19.39 0.02
C GLN A 27 -8.11 -18.51 1.28
N PHE A 28 -8.57 -19.04 2.43
CA PHE A 28 -8.58 -18.32 3.71
C PHE A 28 -7.29 -18.52 4.53
N ASN A 29 -6.31 -19.32 4.06
CA ASN A 29 -5.11 -19.70 4.82
C ASN A 29 -4.35 -18.53 5.43
N SER A 30 -4.23 -17.43 4.70
CA SER A 30 -3.51 -16.23 5.16
C SER A 30 -4.31 -15.44 6.21
N THR A 31 -5.64 -15.45 6.15
CA THR A 31 -6.52 -14.82 7.15
C THR A 31 -6.59 -15.69 8.41
N VAL A 32 -6.59 -17.01 8.25
CA VAL A 32 -6.53 -18.00 9.33
C VAL A 32 -5.20 -17.91 10.09
N ALA A 33 -4.06 -17.81 9.39
CA ALA A 33 -2.73 -17.65 9.99
C ALA A 33 -2.58 -16.35 10.81
N LEU A 34 -3.32 -15.29 10.44
CA LEU A 34 -3.34 -14.01 11.15
C LEU A 34 -4.30 -14.02 12.34
N VAL A 35 -5.37 -14.81 12.26
CA VAL A 35 -6.30 -15.08 13.36
C VAL A 35 -5.63 -15.94 14.46
N SER A 36 -4.68 -16.81 14.09
CA SER A 36 -3.86 -17.58 15.03
C SER A 36 -2.73 -16.80 15.73
N ASP A 37 -2.41 -15.58 15.27
CA ASP A 37 -1.40 -14.70 15.90
C ASP A 37 -1.95 -13.28 16.12
N LEU A 38 -2.80 -13.16 17.15
CA LEU A 38 -3.47 -11.92 17.55
C LEU A 38 -2.50 -10.77 17.92
N SER A 39 -1.22 -11.06 18.17
CA SER A 39 -0.22 -10.03 18.46
C SER A 39 0.06 -9.14 17.23
N ASN A 40 -0.03 -9.72 16.04
CA ASN A 40 0.13 -9.04 14.75
C ASN A 40 -1.20 -8.44 14.21
N ALA A 41 -2.34 -8.77 14.82
CA ALA A 41 -3.66 -8.25 14.44
C ALA A 41 -3.93 -6.80 14.90
N SER A 42 -3.05 -6.25 15.74
CA SER A 42 -3.17 -4.93 16.41
C SER A 42 -3.20 -3.71 15.48
N GLY A 43 -2.84 -3.88 14.19
CA GLY A 43 -2.91 -2.81 13.19
C GLY A 43 -4.27 -2.70 12.47
N PHE A 44 -4.23 -2.42 11.17
CA PHE A 44 -5.39 -2.22 10.29
C PHE A 44 -6.43 -3.38 10.27
N PHE A 45 -6.05 -4.59 10.72
CA PHE A 45 -6.94 -5.75 10.78
C PHE A 45 -7.87 -5.77 11.99
N SER A 46 -7.41 -5.28 13.16
CA SER A 46 -8.27 -5.11 14.34
C SER A 46 -9.54 -4.34 13.96
N ARG A 47 -9.37 -3.22 13.25
CA ARG A 47 -10.43 -2.38 12.71
C ARG A 47 -11.40 -3.13 11.79
N ASP A 48 -10.90 -3.92 10.85
CA ASP A 48 -11.75 -4.67 9.90
C ASP A 48 -12.55 -5.76 10.63
N ILE A 49 -11.95 -6.43 11.62
CA ILE A 49 -12.64 -7.41 12.48
C ILE A 49 -13.72 -6.72 13.33
N ARG A 50 -13.45 -5.53 13.89
CA ARG A 50 -14.44 -4.74 14.65
C ARG A 50 -15.68 -4.45 13.82
N LEU A 51 -15.49 -4.02 12.58
CA LEU A 51 -16.57 -3.63 11.67
C LEU A 51 -17.36 -4.86 11.17
N ALA A 52 -16.72 -6.03 11.14
CA ALA A 52 -17.34 -7.30 10.79
C ALA A 52 -17.91 -8.06 12.01
N GLN A 53 -17.99 -7.44 13.20
CA GLN A 53 -18.55 -8.06 14.41
C GLN A 53 -20.02 -8.49 14.28
N ASN A 54 -20.72 -8.12 13.22
CA ASN A 54 -22.07 -8.63 12.94
C ASN A 54 -22.07 -10.04 12.31
N PHE A 55 -20.90 -10.63 12.06
CA PHE A 55 -20.76 -11.98 11.53
C PHE A 55 -20.26 -12.95 12.63
N PRO A 56 -20.82 -14.16 12.73
CA PRO A 56 -20.54 -15.09 13.83
C PRO A 56 -19.06 -15.44 14.02
N VAL A 57 -18.29 -15.47 12.92
CA VAL A 57 -16.85 -15.78 12.98
C VAL A 57 -16.05 -14.66 13.64
N TYR A 58 -16.51 -13.41 13.56
CA TYR A 58 -15.79 -12.25 14.07
C TYR A 58 -16.28 -11.76 15.46
N GLU A 59 -17.46 -12.19 15.90
CA GLU A 59 -18.03 -11.89 17.22
C GLU A 59 -17.16 -12.37 18.39
N SER A 60 -16.35 -13.40 18.17
CA SER A 60 -15.46 -13.99 19.19
C SER A 60 -14.20 -13.17 19.45
N PHE A 61 -13.84 -12.22 18.57
CA PHE A 61 -12.62 -11.45 18.72
C PHE A 61 -12.81 -10.24 19.63
N ARG A 62 -11.92 -10.10 20.61
CA ARG A 62 -11.76 -8.87 21.39
C ARG A 62 -10.88 -7.90 20.64
N VAL A 63 -11.49 -6.82 20.15
CA VAL A 63 -10.79 -5.79 19.38
C VAL A 63 -10.70 -4.49 20.19
N GLU A 64 -9.56 -3.82 20.15
CA GLU A 64 -9.42 -2.48 20.73
C GLU A 64 -10.22 -1.42 19.94
N PRO A 65 -10.74 -0.37 20.60
CA PRO A 65 -11.41 0.73 19.91
C PRO A 65 -10.43 1.45 18.98
N VAL A 66 -10.86 1.68 17.75
CA VAL A 66 -10.06 2.42 16.76
C VAL A 66 -10.17 3.91 17.04
N ASN A 67 -9.05 4.57 17.31
CA ASN A 67 -9.01 6.02 17.41
C ASN A 67 -9.25 6.64 16.02
N ARG A 68 -10.42 7.27 15.82
CA ARG A 68 -10.79 7.89 14.54
C ARG A 68 -9.89 9.07 14.19
N ASP A 69 -9.38 9.77 15.20
CA ASP A 69 -8.52 10.94 15.04
C ASP A 69 -7.08 10.58 14.68
N ALA A 70 -6.72 9.29 14.77
CA ALA A 70 -5.46 8.83 14.22
C ALA A 70 -5.42 9.03 12.69
N PHE A 71 -6.56 8.97 11.99
CA PHE A 71 -6.59 8.93 10.51
C PHE A 71 -6.63 10.31 9.85
N ASP A 72 -5.62 11.13 10.13
CA ASP A 72 -5.45 12.41 9.44
C ASP A 72 -5.06 12.21 7.95
N LYS A 73 -5.09 13.31 7.18
CA LYS A 73 -4.76 13.30 5.74
C LYS A 73 -3.35 12.75 5.46
N THR A 74 -2.40 12.98 6.35
CA THR A 74 -1.01 12.53 6.22
C THR A 74 -0.91 11.02 6.41
N GLN A 75 -1.64 10.46 7.39
CA GLN A 75 -1.72 9.02 7.60
C GLN A 75 -2.40 8.32 6.43
N MET A 76 -3.48 8.88 5.90
CA MET A 76 -4.15 8.32 4.71
C MET A 76 -3.23 8.28 3.49
N PHE A 77 -2.45 9.35 3.29
CA PHE A 77 -1.45 9.41 2.24
C PHE A 77 -0.33 8.38 2.45
N ASN A 78 0.15 8.21 3.68
CA ASN A 78 1.13 7.17 4.03
C ASN A 78 0.64 5.75 3.73
N VAL A 79 -0.62 5.46 4.06
CA VAL A 79 -1.23 4.15 3.79
C VAL A 79 -1.28 3.89 2.29
N MET A 80 -1.63 4.91 1.49
CA MET A 80 -1.65 4.77 0.04
C MET A 80 -0.24 4.52 -0.52
N VAL A 81 0.75 5.34 -0.12
CA VAL A 81 2.16 5.13 -0.51
C VAL A 81 2.64 3.73 -0.14
N HIS A 82 2.28 3.24 1.04
CA HIS A 82 2.63 1.89 1.47
C HIS A 82 1.96 0.80 0.60
N GLN A 83 0.68 0.95 0.22
CA GLN A 83 0.04 -0.02 -0.69
C GLN A 83 0.58 0.07 -2.12
N ILE A 84 0.92 1.26 -2.62
CA ILE A 84 1.62 1.42 -3.89
C ILE A 84 2.92 0.62 -3.84
N SER A 85 3.72 0.81 -2.80
CA SER A 85 4.95 0.05 -2.62
C SER A 85 4.69 -1.47 -2.54
N ASN A 86 3.64 -1.92 -1.84
CA ASN A 86 3.36 -3.36 -1.72
C ASN A 86 2.89 -4.00 -3.03
N THR A 87 2.21 -3.22 -3.87
CA THR A 87 1.70 -3.68 -5.16
C THR A 87 2.80 -3.64 -6.21
N PHE A 88 3.45 -2.49 -6.37
CA PHE A 88 4.39 -2.25 -7.46
C PHE A 88 5.82 -2.69 -7.19
N LEU A 89 6.20 -2.82 -5.93
CA LEU A 89 7.53 -3.28 -5.51
C LEU A 89 7.46 -4.70 -4.94
N HIS A 90 6.46 -5.47 -5.37
CA HIS A 90 6.27 -6.83 -4.89
C HIS A 90 7.47 -7.70 -5.33
N PRO A 91 8.12 -8.47 -4.43
CA PRO A 91 9.37 -9.19 -4.73
C PRO A 91 9.32 -10.12 -5.96
N GLN A 92 8.13 -10.64 -6.28
CA GLN A 92 7.90 -11.48 -7.46
C GLN A 92 8.16 -10.74 -8.80
N TRP A 93 8.14 -9.41 -8.81
CA TRP A 93 8.38 -8.60 -10.02
C TRP A 93 9.86 -8.26 -10.19
N SER A 94 10.61 -8.22 -9.08
CA SER A 94 12.05 -7.92 -9.05
C SER A 94 12.92 -9.17 -8.99
N GLY A 95 12.33 -10.38 -8.98
CA GLY A 95 13.05 -11.65 -8.84
C GLY A 95 13.67 -11.86 -7.46
N LEU A 96 13.23 -11.12 -6.44
CA LEU A 96 13.77 -11.20 -5.09
C LEU A 96 12.96 -12.20 -4.23
N SER A 97 13.61 -12.83 -3.25
CA SER A 97 12.97 -13.77 -2.31
C SER A 97 11.82 -13.09 -1.55
N LYS A 98 10.69 -13.81 -1.41
CA LYS A 98 9.53 -13.33 -0.64
C LYS A 98 9.89 -13.31 0.85
N GLY A 99 9.85 -12.13 1.48
CA GLY A 99 9.82 -12.03 2.94
C GLY A 99 8.45 -12.36 3.53
N ALA A 100 8.39 -12.68 4.83
CA ALA A 100 7.19 -13.17 5.54
C ALA A 100 5.95 -12.23 5.51
N TYR A 101 6.13 -10.93 5.24
CA TYR A 101 5.04 -9.93 5.24
C TYR A 101 4.26 -9.78 3.92
N PHE A 102 4.75 -10.34 2.81
CA PHE A 102 4.01 -10.26 1.55
C PHE A 102 3.03 -11.41 1.44
N ARG A 103 1.73 -11.11 1.37
CA ARG A 103 0.76 -12.11 0.92
C ARG A 103 1.22 -12.64 -0.44
N PRO A 104 1.19 -13.96 -0.67
CA PRO A 104 1.83 -14.57 -1.84
C PRO A 104 1.20 -14.14 -3.17
N GLU A 105 -0.04 -13.63 -3.15
CA GLU A 105 -0.86 -13.28 -4.30
C GLU A 105 -0.79 -11.79 -4.63
N VAL A 106 -0.25 -11.46 -5.82
CA VAL A 106 -0.23 -10.10 -6.41
C VAL A 106 -1.61 -9.45 -6.38
N ARG A 107 -2.60 -10.27 -6.76
CA ARG A 107 -3.99 -9.87 -6.97
C ARG A 107 -4.60 -9.29 -5.71
N TYR A 108 -4.22 -9.81 -4.55
CA TYR A 108 -4.67 -9.28 -3.26
C TYR A 108 -4.21 -7.82 -3.06
N HIS A 109 -2.93 -7.54 -3.32
CA HIS A 109 -2.38 -6.18 -3.15
C HIS A 109 -2.95 -5.23 -4.19
N TYR A 110 -3.17 -5.71 -5.43
CA TYR A 110 -3.83 -4.94 -6.49
C TYR A 110 -5.24 -4.49 -6.09
N ILE A 111 -6.10 -5.41 -5.68
CA ILE A 111 -7.47 -5.08 -5.23
C ILE A 111 -7.41 -4.14 -4.02
N LYS A 112 -6.53 -4.44 -3.06
CA LYS A 112 -6.36 -3.61 -1.86
C LYS A 112 -5.94 -2.19 -2.20
N LEU A 113 -5.04 -2.00 -3.15
CA LEU A 113 -4.61 -0.68 -3.60
C LEU A 113 -5.78 0.13 -4.17
N ILE A 114 -6.60 -0.48 -5.01
CA ILE A 114 -7.78 0.19 -5.59
C ILE A 114 -8.76 0.59 -4.48
N LEU A 115 -9.06 -0.32 -3.55
CA LEU A 115 -9.97 -0.02 -2.45
C LEU A 115 -9.42 1.07 -1.50
N GLU A 116 -8.10 1.14 -1.31
CA GLU A 116 -7.48 2.26 -0.59
C GLU A 116 -7.57 3.58 -1.37
N CYS A 117 -7.37 3.57 -2.69
CA CYS A 117 -7.56 4.72 -3.56
C CYS A 117 -8.98 5.31 -3.40
N LEU A 118 -10.00 4.46 -3.41
CA LEU A 118 -11.38 4.88 -3.17
C LEU A 118 -11.59 5.37 -1.74
N ARG A 119 -11.06 4.66 -0.73
CA ARG A 119 -11.20 5.03 0.69
C ARG A 119 -10.63 6.41 0.98
N THR A 120 -9.57 6.80 0.27
CA THR A 120 -8.89 8.09 0.47
C THR A 120 -9.69 9.31 0.02
N GLN A 121 -10.78 9.11 -0.74
CA GLN A 121 -11.71 10.19 -1.11
C GLN A 121 -12.56 10.68 0.07
N PHE A 122 -12.46 10.03 1.22
CA PHE A 122 -13.19 10.35 2.43
C PHE A 122 -12.26 10.76 3.57
N ARG A 123 -12.74 11.69 4.39
CA ARG A 123 -12.11 12.04 5.66
C ARG A 123 -12.70 11.17 6.75
N SER A 124 -11.92 10.23 7.30
CA SER A 124 -12.44 9.18 8.18
C SER A 124 -13.27 9.67 9.38
N ALA A 125 -12.91 10.81 9.97
CA ALA A 125 -13.64 11.39 11.10
C ALA A 125 -14.97 12.05 10.70
N GLU A 126 -15.02 12.75 9.57
CA GLU A 126 -16.18 13.53 9.11
C GLU A 126 -17.17 12.66 8.33
N ASP A 127 -16.67 11.77 7.48
CA ASP A 127 -17.48 10.99 6.52
C ASP A 127 -17.96 9.64 7.07
N GLY A 128 -17.48 9.23 8.24
CA GLY A 128 -17.75 7.90 8.80
C GLY A 128 -17.16 6.76 7.96
N VAL A 129 -16.20 7.03 7.08
CA VAL A 129 -15.53 6.02 6.27
C VAL A 129 -14.28 5.53 6.97
N ILE A 130 -14.39 4.32 7.50
CA ILE A 130 -13.36 3.72 8.32
C ILE A 130 -12.62 2.63 7.52
N GLY A 131 -13.33 1.75 6.82
CA GLY A 131 -12.74 0.64 6.05
C GLY A 131 -13.38 0.39 4.68
N TYR A 132 -13.01 -0.70 4.00
CA TYR A 132 -13.50 -1.01 2.66
C TYR A 132 -15.00 -1.31 2.63
N TYR A 133 -15.55 -1.86 3.71
CA TYR A 133 -16.99 -2.01 3.87
C TYR A 133 -17.71 -0.65 3.80
N SER A 134 -17.15 0.40 4.40
CA SER A 134 -17.70 1.76 4.29
C SER A 134 -17.65 2.28 2.86
N VAL A 135 -16.61 1.93 2.09
CA VAL A 135 -16.50 2.26 0.65
C VAL A 135 -17.62 1.56 -0.13
N TYR A 136 -17.87 0.27 0.11
CA TYR A 136 -18.98 -0.48 -0.51
C TYR A 136 -20.36 0.13 -0.21
N HIS A 137 -20.63 0.50 1.04
CA HIS A 137 -21.91 1.13 1.41
C HIS A 137 -22.08 2.54 0.83
N LYS A 138 -20.97 3.21 0.52
CA LYS A 138 -20.95 4.53 -0.13
C LYS A 138 -20.56 4.45 -1.61
N ARG A 139 -20.68 3.29 -2.26
CA ARG A 139 -20.28 3.10 -3.67
C ARG A 139 -21.01 4.04 -4.65
N HIS A 140 -22.19 4.54 -4.28
CA HIS A 140 -22.95 5.51 -5.05
C HIS A 140 -22.61 6.98 -4.69
N ASP A 141 -21.62 7.23 -3.82
CA ASP A 141 -21.17 8.58 -3.48
C ASP A 141 -20.52 9.26 -4.70
N PRO A 142 -20.86 10.51 -5.03
CA PRO A 142 -20.31 11.22 -6.19
C PRO A 142 -18.78 11.31 -6.20
N ARG A 143 -18.15 11.27 -5.01
CA ARG A 143 -16.69 11.26 -4.89
C ARG A 143 -16.04 9.96 -5.37
N LEU A 144 -16.80 8.87 -5.49
CA LEU A 144 -16.29 7.62 -6.03
C LEU A 144 -16.67 7.42 -7.49
N ALA A 145 -17.82 7.95 -7.90
CA ALA A 145 -18.38 7.78 -9.24
C ALA A 145 -17.48 8.29 -10.37
N HIS A 146 -16.62 9.27 -10.10
CA HIS A 146 -15.65 9.77 -11.09
C HIS A 146 -14.38 8.89 -11.22
N ILE A 147 -14.17 7.94 -10.31
CA ILE A 147 -13.01 7.04 -10.29
C ILE A 147 -13.41 5.67 -10.84
N LEU A 148 -14.47 5.08 -10.28
CA LEU A 148 -14.98 3.76 -10.65
C LEU A 148 -16.51 3.72 -10.52
N ASP A 149 -17.15 2.93 -11.37
CA ASP A 149 -18.58 2.68 -11.29
C ASP A 149 -18.93 1.86 -10.03
N PRO A 150 -20.13 2.06 -9.46
CA PRO A 150 -20.56 1.39 -8.23
C PRO A 150 -20.51 -0.15 -8.30
N GLU A 151 -20.81 -0.72 -9.46
CA GLU A 151 -20.86 -2.15 -9.73
C GLU A 151 -19.44 -2.75 -9.65
N THR A 152 -18.45 -2.12 -10.29
CA THR A 152 -17.03 -2.49 -10.17
C THR A 152 -16.56 -2.41 -8.72
N ILE A 153 -16.97 -1.39 -7.96
CA ILE A 153 -16.63 -1.27 -6.52
C ILE A 153 -17.21 -2.44 -5.73
N ALA A 154 -18.44 -2.86 -6.04
CA ALA A 154 -19.07 -4.03 -5.41
C ALA A 154 -18.29 -5.31 -5.72
N THR A 155 -17.96 -5.56 -6.99
CA THR A 155 -17.17 -6.73 -7.42
C THR A 155 -15.78 -6.75 -6.78
N LEU A 156 -15.09 -5.61 -6.69
CA LEU A 156 -13.78 -5.53 -6.04
C LEU A 156 -13.86 -5.80 -4.53
N THR A 157 -14.88 -5.29 -3.87
CA THR A 157 -15.11 -5.55 -2.44
C THR A 157 -15.37 -7.03 -2.22
N GLU A 158 -16.26 -7.63 -3.02
CA GLU A 158 -16.54 -9.07 -2.97
C GLU A 158 -15.30 -9.91 -3.26
N ALA A 159 -14.53 -9.56 -4.30
CA ALA A 159 -13.27 -10.24 -4.64
C ALA A 159 -12.23 -10.13 -3.50
N ARG A 160 -12.20 -9.03 -2.75
CA ARG A 160 -11.35 -8.88 -1.56
C ARG A 160 -11.78 -9.83 -0.44
N GLU A 161 -13.08 -9.92 -0.17
CA GLU A 161 -13.62 -10.78 0.90
C GLU A 161 -13.55 -12.27 0.54
N LEU A 162 -13.73 -12.60 -0.74
CA LEU A 162 -13.66 -13.97 -1.27
C LEU A 162 -12.27 -14.34 -1.81
N PHE A 163 -11.24 -13.56 -1.44
CA PHE A 163 -9.82 -13.78 -1.75
C PHE A 163 -9.52 -14.14 -3.22
N GLY A 164 -10.07 -13.37 -4.15
CA GLY A 164 -9.71 -13.42 -5.57
C GLY A 164 -10.36 -14.56 -6.36
N THR A 165 -11.34 -15.26 -5.79
CA THR A 165 -12.14 -16.28 -6.50
C THR A 165 -13.12 -15.66 -7.52
N VAL A 166 -13.42 -14.37 -7.38
CA VAL A 166 -14.26 -13.60 -8.29
C VAL A 166 -13.39 -12.95 -9.35
N GLU A 167 -13.69 -13.19 -10.64
CA GLU A 167 -13.06 -12.47 -11.76
C GLU A 167 -13.26 -10.97 -11.61
N ILE A 168 -12.17 -10.21 -11.71
CA ILE A 168 -12.20 -8.76 -11.65
C ILE A 168 -11.90 -8.19 -13.04
N PRO A 169 -12.52 -7.08 -13.43
CA PRO A 169 -12.15 -6.40 -14.67
C PRO A 169 -10.69 -5.96 -14.62
N GLU A 170 -10.06 -5.88 -15.78
CA GLU A 170 -8.78 -5.20 -15.91
C GLU A 170 -9.01 -3.69 -15.74
N LEU A 171 -8.32 -3.09 -14.76
CA LEU A 171 -8.47 -1.67 -14.46
C LEU A 171 -7.14 -0.95 -14.67
N ASP A 172 -7.24 0.25 -15.24
CA ASP A 172 -6.13 1.19 -15.33
C ASP A 172 -5.82 1.75 -13.94
N ILE A 173 -4.97 1.01 -13.22
CA ILE A 173 -4.56 1.32 -11.87
C ILE A 173 -3.82 2.66 -11.79
N ILE A 174 -3.07 3.05 -12.82
CA ILE A 174 -2.34 4.31 -12.82
C ILE A 174 -3.31 5.48 -12.92
N ARG A 175 -4.35 5.39 -13.76
CA ARG A 175 -5.42 6.38 -13.83
C ARG A 175 -6.20 6.49 -12.52
N ILE A 176 -6.52 5.35 -11.89
CA ILE A 176 -7.21 5.32 -10.58
C ILE A 176 -6.35 6.00 -9.51
N LEU A 177 -5.04 5.70 -9.48
CA LEU A 177 -4.10 6.31 -8.54
C LEU A 177 -4.00 7.83 -8.74
N LYS A 178 -3.84 8.29 -9.99
CA LYS A 178 -3.79 9.72 -10.32
C LYS A 178 -5.03 10.44 -9.83
N SER A 179 -6.22 9.94 -10.21
CA SER A 179 -7.51 10.52 -9.83
C SER A 179 -7.66 10.58 -8.31
N SER A 180 -7.28 9.51 -7.62
CA SER A 180 -7.43 9.41 -6.17
C SER A 180 -6.46 10.32 -5.40
N MET A 181 -5.31 10.64 -5.98
CA MET A 181 -4.30 11.50 -5.36
C MET A 181 -4.58 12.99 -5.52
N LEU A 182 -5.52 13.41 -6.40
CA LEU A 182 -5.82 14.81 -6.64
C LEU A 182 -6.18 15.56 -5.37
N VAL A 183 -7.07 14.99 -4.55
CA VAL A 183 -7.50 15.57 -3.27
C VAL A 183 -6.33 15.72 -2.28
N HIS A 184 -5.38 14.79 -2.28
CA HIS A 184 -4.21 14.81 -1.40
C HIS A 184 -3.16 15.82 -1.84
N LEU A 185 -3.07 16.07 -3.14
CA LEU A 185 -2.20 17.08 -3.71
C LEU A 185 -2.83 18.49 -3.62
N GLY A 186 -4.12 18.57 -3.27
CA GLY A 186 -4.86 19.81 -3.03
C GLY A 186 -5.47 20.38 -4.31
N PHE A 187 -5.87 19.52 -5.24
CA PHE A 187 -6.67 19.93 -6.39
C PHE A 187 -8.16 19.94 -6.03
N GLU A 188 -8.90 20.88 -6.62
CA GLU A 188 -10.35 21.00 -6.45
C GLU A 188 -11.14 20.29 -7.57
N GLY A 189 -10.50 20.10 -8.73
CA GLY A 189 -11.06 19.40 -9.89
C GLY A 189 -10.73 17.91 -9.93
N THR A 190 -11.46 17.17 -10.75
CA THR A 190 -11.26 15.74 -11.04
C THR A 190 -10.38 15.48 -12.26
N GLU A 191 -10.08 16.53 -13.04
CA GLU A 191 -9.23 16.47 -14.23
C GLU A 191 -8.13 17.52 -14.07
N VAL A 192 -6.88 17.10 -14.30
CA VAL A 192 -5.67 17.93 -14.14
C VAL A 192 -4.70 17.56 -15.25
N SER A 193 -4.09 18.55 -15.87
CA SER A 193 -3.08 18.31 -16.91
C SER A 193 -1.80 17.70 -16.32
N THR A 194 -1.03 17.00 -17.16
CA THR A 194 0.28 16.45 -16.74
C THR A 194 1.22 17.54 -16.23
N GLU A 195 1.20 18.73 -16.84
CA GLU A 195 2.00 19.88 -16.42
C GLU A 195 1.63 20.37 -15.01
N GLU A 196 0.33 20.57 -14.75
CA GLU A 196 -0.16 20.99 -13.42
C GLU A 196 0.16 19.95 -12.34
N MET A 197 0.05 18.66 -12.68
CA MET A 197 0.41 17.57 -11.76
C MET A 197 1.90 17.58 -11.42
N LEU A 198 2.77 17.72 -12.43
CA LEU A 198 4.22 17.81 -12.25
C LEU A 198 4.60 19.01 -11.40
N GLU A 199 4.02 20.18 -11.67
CA GLU A 199 4.29 21.39 -10.91
C GLU A 199 3.85 21.24 -9.45
N ARG A 200 2.65 20.68 -9.21
CA ARG A 200 2.19 20.44 -7.84
C ARG A 200 3.08 19.46 -7.09
N LEU A 201 3.51 18.36 -7.73
CA LEU A 201 4.43 17.40 -7.13
C LEU A 201 5.79 18.04 -6.82
N ASN A 202 6.31 18.86 -7.73
CA ASN A 202 7.55 19.59 -7.52
C ASN A 202 7.44 20.57 -6.34
N GLN A 203 6.40 21.40 -6.29
CA GLN A 203 6.14 22.32 -5.18
C GLN A 203 6.06 21.59 -3.83
N ARG A 204 5.25 20.53 -3.76
CA ARG A 204 5.10 19.73 -2.53
C ARG A 204 6.41 19.07 -2.10
N SER A 205 7.21 18.60 -3.06
CA SER A 205 8.52 17.99 -2.76
C SER A 205 9.53 18.97 -2.17
N LEU A 206 9.38 20.27 -2.40
CA LEU A 206 10.28 21.31 -1.87
C LEU A 206 9.98 21.66 -0.41
N GLU A 207 8.81 21.30 0.13
CA GLU A 207 8.42 21.60 1.51
C GLU A 207 9.32 20.89 2.54
N SER A 208 9.91 19.75 2.20
CA SER A 208 10.82 19.02 3.07
C SER A 208 11.72 18.07 2.30
N GLN A 209 13.01 18.08 2.65
CA GLN A 209 14.03 17.17 2.09
C GLN A 209 14.13 15.84 2.84
N HIS A 210 13.43 15.67 3.97
CA HIS A 210 13.43 14.43 4.74
C HIS A 210 12.93 13.23 3.89
N ILE A 211 13.46 12.04 4.13
CA ILE A 211 13.14 10.82 3.36
C ILE A 211 11.64 10.51 3.28
N LEU A 212 10.87 10.76 4.34
CA LEU A 212 9.43 10.45 4.35
C LEU A 212 8.65 11.19 3.26
N PRO A 213 8.63 12.54 3.21
CA PRO A 213 8.01 13.27 2.11
C PRO A 213 8.69 13.02 0.76
N SER A 214 10.02 13.01 0.70
CA SER A 214 10.75 12.80 -0.56
C SER A 214 10.39 11.46 -1.22
N TYR A 215 10.37 10.37 -0.45
CA TYR A 215 9.99 9.04 -0.96
C TYR A 215 8.56 9.02 -1.49
N ARG A 216 7.61 9.65 -0.79
CA ARG A 216 6.20 9.66 -1.20
C ARG A 216 6.02 10.30 -2.57
N TYR A 217 6.56 11.51 -2.76
CA TYR A 217 6.40 12.24 -4.02
C TYR A 217 7.22 11.62 -5.14
N ALA A 218 8.44 11.12 -4.85
CA ALA A 218 9.21 10.37 -5.82
C ALA A 218 8.45 9.12 -6.29
N LEU A 219 7.89 8.33 -5.36
CA LEU A 219 7.13 7.13 -5.73
C LEU A 219 5.92 7.48 -6.61
N LEU A 220 5.21 8.58 -6.32
CA LEU A 220 4.11 9.03 -7.19
C LEU A 220 4.59 9.39 -8.58
N CYS A 221 5.69 10.14 -8.72
CA CYS A 221 6.27 10.43 -10.04
C CYS A 221 6.58 9.16 -10.81
N LEU A 222 7.24 8.18 -10.17
CA LEU A 222 7.56 6.90 -10.80
C LEU A 222 6.30 6.17 -11.28
N MET A 223 5.28 6.06 -10.43
CA MET A 223 4.03 5.38 -10.81
C MET A 223 3.28 6.12 -11.91
N PHE A 224 3.16 7.44 -11.81
CA PHE A 224 2.45 8.24 -12.80
C PHE A 224 3.10 8.19 -14.17
N SER A 225 4.43 8.07 -14.23
CA SER A 225 5.20 7.91 -15.46
C SER A 225 4.83 6.65 -16.26
N LEU A 226 4.30 5.61 -15.60
CA LEU A 226 3.96 4.33 -16.26
C LEU A 226 2.67 4.40 -17.07
N GLY A 227 1.85 5.41 -16.82
CA GLY A 227 0.59 5.66 -17.54
C GLY A 227 0.65 6.89 -18.43
N GLU A 228 1.85 7.27 -18.91
CA GLU A 228 2.06 8.43 -19.76
C GLU A 228 2.75 8.03 -21.07
N GLU A 229 2.55 8.85 -22.10
CA GLU A 229 3.36 8.77 -23.31
C GLU A 229 4.82 9.16 -23.03
N ARG A 230 5.69 8.99 -24.03
CA ARG A 230 7.14 9.08 -23.83
C ARG A 230 7.61 10.41 -23.23
N GLU A 231 7.09 11.53 -23.70
CA GLU A 231 7.46 12.86 -23.21
C GLU A 231 7.01 13.07 -21.76
N GLY A 232 5.74 12.78 -21.46
CA GLY A 232 5.20 12.86 -20.08
C GLY A 232 5.93 11.91 -19.13
N GLN A 233 6.21 10.69 -19.56
CA GLN A 233 6.99 9.72 -18.80
C GLN A 233 8.38 10.26 -18.47
N GLN A 234 9.09 10.84 -19.45
CA GLN A 234 10.40 11.45 -19.20
C GLN A 234 10.32 12.60 -18.20
N ALA A 235 9.32 13.47 -18.29
CA ALA A 235 9.14 14.58 -17.37
C ALA A 235 8.92 14.10 -15.92
N TYR A 236 8.07 13.09 -15.70
CA TYR A 236 7.89 12.49 -14.38
C TYR A 236 9.16 11.82 -13.85
N LEU A 237 9.89 11.09 -14.70
CA LEU A 237 11.12 10.42 -14.30
C LEU A 237 12.24 11.42 -13.97
N GLN A 238 12.33 12.52 -14.69
CA GLN A 238 13.24 13.62 -14.36
C GLN A 238 12.89 14.25 -13.00
N LEU A 239 11.59 14.47 -12.73
CA LEU A 239 11.16 14.96 -11.42
C LEU A 239 11.43 13.93 -10.32
N PHE A 240 11.21 12.64 -10.57
CA PHE A 240 11.57 11.54 -9.66
C PHE A 240 13.05 11.61 -9.25
N SER A 241 13.97 11.65 -10.21
CA SER A 241 15.41 11.79 -9.92
C SER A 241 15.72 13.09 -9.18
N THR A 242 15.07 14.19 -9.56
CA THR A 242 15.28 15.50 -8.95
C THR A 242 14.88 15.53 -7.48
N ILE A 243 13.73 14.94 -7.13
CA ILE A 243 13.27 14.80 -5.74
C ILE A 243 14.30 14.00 -4.93
N LEU A 244 14.79 12.88 -5.48
CA LEU A 244 15.77 12.03 -4.81
C LEU A 244 17.14 12.71 -4.64
N ARG A 245 17.58 13.52 -5.61
CA ARG A 245 18.83 14.31 -5.48
C ARG A 245 18.76 15.34 -4.35
N ARG A 246 17.57 15.91 -4.10
CA ARG A 246 17.34 16.91 -3.03
C ARG A 246 17.15 16.27 -1.65
N MET A 247 16.94 14.96 -1.58
CA MET A 247 16.64 14.26 -0.34
C MET A 247 17.86 14.23 0.59
N ASP A 248 17.65 14.50 1.88
CA ASP A 248 18.69 14.35 2.90
C ASP A 248 19.08 12.87 3.04
N THR A 249 20.37 12.60 2.88
CA THR A 249 20.93 11.25 2.88
C THR A 249 21.40 10.79 4.27
N THR A 250 21.34 11.64 5.29
CA THR A 250 21.77 11.35 6.67
C THR A 250 21.09 10.10 7.25
N HIS A 251 19.85 9.84 6.83
CA HIS A 251 19.03 8.74 7.33
C HIS A 251 19.03 7.48 6.45
N LEU A 252 19.80 7.48 5.36
CA LEU A 252 19.92 6.36 4.43
C LEU A 252 20.99 5.37 4.87
N ILE A 253 20.68 4.08 4.78
CA ILE A 253 21.62 3.00 5.09
C ILE A 253 21.53 1.92 4.00
N ALA A 254 20.33 1.54 3.60
CA ALA A 254 20.12 0.46 2.63
C ALA A 254 20.48 0.85 1.21
N VAL A 255 20.08 2.05 0.79
CA VAL A 255 20.23 2.52 -0.60
C VAL A 255 21.38 3.51 -0.77
N LYS A 256 22.13 3.80 0.31
CA LYS A 256 23.08 4.92 0.34
C LYS A 256 24.08 4.88 -0.82
N ASP A 257 24.67 3.71 -1.06
CA ASP A 257 25.69 3.54 -2.10
C ASP A 257 25.06 3.44 -3.50
N ASP A 258 23.80 3.00 -3.60
CA ASP A 258 23.08 2.76 -4.86
C ASP A 258 22.18 3.93 -5.29
N LEU A 259 22.06 4.99 -4.48
CA LEU A 259 21.15 6.12 -4.77
C LEU A 259 21.49 6.83 -6.09
N HIS A 260 22.77 6.82 -6.48
CA HIS A 260 23.24 7.34 -7.76
C HIS A 260 22.56 6.67 -8.96
N ILE A 261 22.18 5.39 -8.86
CA ILE A 261 21.44 4.66 -9.90
C ILE A 261 20.07 5.29 -10.17
N LEU A 262 19.43 5.87 -9.16
CA LEU A 262 18.13 6.54 -9.32
C LEU A 262 18.26 8.01 -9.74
N THR A 263 19.38 8.63 -9.40
CA THR A 263 19.57 10.08 -9.52
C THR A 263 20.36 10.49 -10.75
N ASP A 264 21.28 9.66 -11.24
CA ASP A 264 22.14 9.98 -12.39
C ASP A 264 21.66 9.31 -13.69
N ASN A 265 20.60 8.49 -13.61
CA ASN A 265 20.08 7.78 -14.76
C ASN A 265 19.49 8.73 -15.81
N THR A 266 19.97 8.62 -17.03
CA THR A 266 19.32 9.20 -18.20
C THR A 266 18.23 8.23 -18.62
N TRP A 267 16.97 8.54 -18.34
CA TRP A 267 15.79 7.74 -18.65
C TRP A 267 15.57 7.56 -20.16
N SER A 268 16.46 6.83 -20.84
CA SER A 268 16.55 6.68 -22.29
C SER A 268 15.61 5.60 -22.83
N GLU A 269 15.30 4.60 -22.02
CA GLU A 269 14.34 3.55 -22.33
C GLU A 269 12.92 3.94 -21.88
N HIS A 270 11.92 3.48 -22.64
CA HIS A 270 10.51 3.61 -22.24
C HIS A 270 10.21 2.56 -21.17
N LEU A 271 9.72 2.98 -20.00
CA LEU A 271 9.43 2.08 -18.89
C LEU A 271 8.00 1.54 -18.99
N THR A 272 7.85 0.23 -18.75
CA THR A 272 6.55 -0.44 -18.60
C THR A 272 6.63 -1.39 -17.41
N LEU A 273 5.48 -1.79 -16.86
CA LEU A 273 5.43 -2.70 -15.71
C LEU A 273 6.12 -4.06 -15.94
N HIS A 274 6.35 -4.44 -17.20
CA HIS A 274 6.80 -5.78 -17.57
C HIS A 274 8.20 -5.84 -18.19
N ASN A 275 8.86 -4.69 -18.43
CA ASN A 275 10.18 -4.69 -19.05
C ASN A 275 11.33 -4.76 -18.02
N ASP A 276 12.49 -5.21 -18.49
CA ASP A 276 13.65 -5.45 -17.64
C ASP A 276 14.22 -4.16 -17.04
N ALA A 277 14.20 -3.05 -17.80
CA ALA A 277 14.63 -1.74 -17.30
C ALA A 277 13.84 -1.31 -16.05
N PHE A 278 12.52 -1.51 -16.04
CA PHE A 278 11.71 -1.23 -14.87
C PHE A 278 12.06 -2.18 -13.72
N ARG A 279 12.24 -3.49 -13.99
CA ARG A 279 12.60 -4.48 -12.95
C ARG A 279 13.94 -4.18 -12.29
N GLU A 280 14.95 -3.77 -13.05
CA GLU A 280 16.25 -3.36 -12.51
C GLU A 280 16.11 -2.10 -11.66
N LEU A 281 15.34 -1.11 -12.12
CA LEU A 281 15.00 0.07 -11.35
C LEU A 281 14.33 -0.29 -10.01
N LEU A 282 13.41 -1.26 -10.02
CA LEU A 282 12.70 -1.68 -8.81
C LEU A 282 13.62 -2.17 -7.70
N LYS A 283 14.75 -2.81 -8.03
CA LYS A 283 15.69 -3.32 -7.02
C LYS A 283 16.20 -2.18 -6.12
N THR A 284 16.62 -1.07 -6.72
CA THR A 284 17.10 0.10 -5.97
C THR A 284 15.96 0.83 -5.26
N VAL A 285 14.77 0.91 -5.88
CA VAL A 285 13.58 1.51 -5.24
C VAL A 285 13.13 0.70 -4.02
N ILE A 286 13.30 -0.62 -4.02
CA ILE A 286 13.04 -1.49 -2.86
C ILE A 286 14.00 -1.19 -1.70
N LEU A 287 15.28 -0.94 -1.99
CA LEU A 287 16.25 -0.53 -0.96
C LEU A 287 15.87 0.82 -0.37
N LEU A 288 15.46 1.78 -1.20
CA LEU A 288 14.98 3.08 -0.74
C LEU A 288 13.71 2.94 0.12
N ARG A 289 12.77 2.08 -0.29
CA ARG A 289 11.57 1.74 0.50
C ARG A 289 11.93 1.24 1.89
N ARG A 290 12.97 0.40 2.01
CA ARG A 290 13.43 -0.13 3.30
C ARG A 290 13.85 1.01 4.24
N ASP A 291 14.65 1.96 3.76
CA ASP A 291 15.04 3.12 4.58
C ASP A 291 13.81 3.98 4.94
N TYR A 292 12.87 4.17 4.01
CA TYR A 292 11.60 4.86 4.25
C TYR A 292 10.78 4.19 5.36
N VAL A 293 10.54 2.87 5.28
CA VAL A 293 9.74 2.12 6.27
C VAL A 293 10.40 2.17 7.64
N ARG A 294 11.74 2.13 7.71
CA ARG A 294 12.46 2.29 8.98
C ARG A 294 12.19 3.63 9.63
N GLN A 295 12.34 4.72 8.87
CA GLN A 295 12.10 6.05 9.44
C GLN A 295 10.63 6.24 9.82
N TRP A 296 9.71 5.70 9.04
CA TRP A 296 8.29 5.77 9.36
C TRP A 296 7.96 4.99 10.63
N ARG A 297 8.47 3.75 10.78
CA ARG A 297 8.27 2.96 11.99
C ARG A 297 8.84 3.67 13.21
N ARG A 298 10.07 4.18 13.12
CA ARG A 298 10.69 4.95 14.20
C ARG A 298 9.83 6.15 14.62
N GLN A 299 9.26 6.89 13.65
CA GLN A 299 8.37 8.00 13.93
C GLN A 299 7.09 7.57 14.66
N VAL A 300 6.52 6.43 14.30
CA VAL A 300 5.22 5.95 14.83
C VAL A 300 5.37 5.21 16.15
N THR A 301 6.40 4.38 16.31
CA THR A 301 6.55 3.47 17.46
C THR A 301 7.76 3.77 18.33
N GLY A 302 8.68 4.64 17.89
CA GLY A 302 9.97 4.85 18.56
C GLY A 302 10.99 3.73 18.35
N GLU A 303 10.65 2.69 17.58
CA GLU A 303 11.53 1.53 17.37
C GLU A 303 12.26 1.59 16.02
N ASP A 304 13.57 1.32 16.04
CA ASP A 304 14.37 1.16 14.80
C ASP A 304 14.30 -0.27 14.23
N LYS A 305 13.92 -1.26 15.04
CA LYS A 305 13.85 -2.66 14.60
C LYS A 305 12.56 -2.92 13.85
N ILE A 306 12.68 -3.27 12.58
CA ILE A 306 11.60 -3.86 11.80
C ILE A 306 11.85 -5.37 11.80
N PRO A 307 11.02 -6.18 12.48
CA PRO A 307 11.25 -7.62 12.66
C PRO A 307 11.57 -8.37 11.36
N ASP A 308 11.02 -7.95 10.22
CA ASP A 308 10.98 -8.77 9.00
C ASP A 308 11.63 -8.12 7.76
N LEU A 309 12.32 -6.97 7.93
CA LEU A 309 13.14 -6.39 6.86
C LEU A 309 14.59 -6.92 6.86
N TYR A 310 14.91 -7.77 7.85
CA TYR A 310 16.26 -8.28 8.11
C TYR A 310 16.65 -9.53 7.32
N ASN A 311 15.70 -10.34 6.84
CA ASN A 311 16.03 -11.72 6.46
C ASN A 311 16.17 -12.04 4.97
N ASP A 312 15.54 -11.33 4.02
CA ASP A 312 15.35 -11.94 2.68
C ASP A 312 15.79 -11.12 1.46
N LEU A 313 16.56 -10.03 1.60
CA LEU A 313 17.00 -9.23 0.44
C LEU A 313 18.49 -8.89 0.41
N LEU A 314 19.29 -9.39 1.35
CA LEU A 314 20.74 -9.41 1.15
C LEU A 314 21.06 -10.63 0.30
N PRO A 315 21.89 -10.54 -0.76
CA PRO A 315 22.47 -11.73 -1.32
C PRO A 315 23.11 -12.50 -0.17
N ALA A 316 22.85 -13.81 -0.10
CA ALA A 316 23.64 -14.67 0.76
C ALA A 316 25.10 -14.32 0.49
N LYS A 317 25.85 -13.95 1.53
CA LYS A 317 27.30 -13.79 1.39
C LYS A 317 27.83 -15.14 0.89
N GLY A 318 28.16 -15.19 -0.39
CA GLY A 318 28.82 -16.27 -1.11
C GLY A 318 29.89 -15.62 -1.96
#